data_AF-A0A504Y5C9-F1
#
_entry.id   AF-A0A504Y5C9-F1
#
_cell.length_a   1.000
_cell.length_b   1.000
_cell.length_c   1.000
_cell.angle_alpha   90.00
_cell.angle_beta   90.00
_cell.angle_gamma   90.00
#
_symmetry.space_group_name_H-M   'P 1'
#
loop_
_entity.id
_entity.type
_entity.pdbx_description
1 polymer ?
#
loop_
_entity_poly.entity_id
_entity_poly.type
_entity_poly.pdbx_seq_one_letter_code
_entity_poly.pdbx_strand_id
1 'polypeptide(L)'
;MSAGDKETEELELDRQHFIKTLASFKFYGIHLRKKIEKSRAYFKSFSTKHQDLVPEFKTKLDVIESCVNHNSCLLDTIIQNSAPDIFGGEHGSDLQALSEAASISNHQSHETKSTRMPHATRLGPFPFTTTDMDKVRSTLKQFARDWSEVGAEERAICYKPVIDEVVEIFKHVRYVSNLLAELLDSLFHDNN
;
A
#
# COMPACT_ATOMS: atom_id res chain seq x y z
N MET A 1 10.17 -19.19 -31.55
CA MET A 1 10.04 -19.15 -30.08
C MET A 1 9.38 -20.44 -29.66
N SER A 2 10.09 -21.26 -28.91
CA SER A 2 9.59 -22.49 -28.30
C SER A 2 8.55 -22.16 -27.22
N ALA A 3 7.73 -23.13 -26.83
CA ALA A 3 6.80 -22.97 -25.70
C ALA A 3 7.56 -22.65 -24.39
N GLY A 4 8.75 -23.25 -24.18
CA GLY A 4 9.60 -22.97 -23.02
C GLY A 4 10.24 -21.57 -23.00
N ASP A 5 10.46 -20.97 -24.18
CA ASP A 5 10.99 -19.59 -24.26
C ASP A 5 9.94 -18.58 -23.77
N LYS A 6 8.66 -18.84 -24.08
CA LYS A 6 7.54 -17.97 -23.69
C LYS A 6 7.24 -18.03 -22.20
N GLU A 7 7.26 -19.23 -21.62
CA GLU A 7 7.03 -19.42 -20.18
C GLU A 7 8.12 -18.73 -19.35
N THR A 8 9.38 -18.80 -19.79
CA THR A 8 10.49 -18.10 -19.14
C THR A 8 10.34 -16.57 -19.23
N GLU A 9 9.89 -16.05 -20.38
CA GLU A 9 9.64 -14.62 -20.57
C GLU A 9 8.50 -14.11 -19.68
N GLU A 10 7.41 -14.88 -19.56
CA GLU A 10 6.28 -14.55 -18.69
C GLU A 10 6.68 -14.52 -17.21
N LEU A 11 7.48 -15.49 -16.76
CA LEU A 11 8.01 -15.52 -15.40
C LEU A 11 8.88 -14.29 -15.07
N GLU A 12 9.72 -13.85 -16.02
CA GLU A 12 10.54 -12.65 -15.83
C GLU A 12 9.68 -11.38 -15.81
N LEU A 13 8.62 -11.30 -16.62
CA LEU A 13 7.67 -10.17 -16.57
C LEU A 13 6.93 -10.10 -15.23
N ASP A 14 6.50 -11.24 -14.69
CA ASP A 14 5.87 -11.33 -13.38
C ASP A 14 6.84 -10.93 -12.26
N ARG A 15 8.10 -11.37 -12.35
CA ARG A 15 9.16 -10.95 -11.42
C ARG A 15 9.37 -9.44 -11.46
N GLN A 16 9.46 -8.84 -12.64
CA GLN A 16 9.58 -7.39 -12.80
C GLN A 16 8.37 -6.64 -12.24
N HIS A 17 7.16 -7.16 -12.46
CA HIS A 17 5.94 -6.59 -11.92
C HIS A 17 5.91 -6.63 -10.39
N PHE A 18 6.35 -7.75 -9.81
CA PHE A 18 6.49 -7.93 -8.38
C PHE A 18 7.45 -6.89 -7.79
N ILE A 19 8.66 -6.74 -8.34
CA ILE A 19 9.63 -5.72 -7.90
C ILE A 19 9.04 -4.31 -8.00
N LYS A 20 8.33 -3.99 -9.07
CA LYS A 20 7.67 -2.69 -9.24
C LYS A 20 6.62 -2.42 -8.16
N THR A 21 5.91 -3.45 -7.74
CA THR A 21 4.92 -3.35 -6.65
C THR A 21 5.59 -3.08 -5.31
N LEU A 22 6.65 -3.83 -4.98
CA LEU A 22 7.46 -3.60 -3.77
C LEU A 22 8.09 -2.21 -3.76
N ALA A 23 8.58 -1.74 -4.91
CA ALA A 23 9.08 -0.39 -5.08
C ALA A 23 7.98 0.64 -4.77
N SER A 24 6.74 0.43 -5.21
CA SER A 24 5.64 1.35 -4.93
C SER A 24 5.35 1.44 -3.43
N PHE A 25 5.43 0.33 -2.71
CA PHE A 25 5.26 0.30 -1.25
C PHE A 25 6.40 1.06 -0.57
N LYS A 26 7.65 0.81 -1.00
CA LYS A 26 8.84 1.44 -0.43
C LYS A 26 8.84 2.96 -0.58
N PHE A 27 8.37 3.46 -1.72
CA PHE A 27 8.39 4.88 -2.05
C PHE A 27 7.15 5.67 -1.60
N TYR A 28 6.12 5.00 -1.04
CA TYR A 28 4.90 5.63 -0.52
C TYR A 28 5.17 6.82 0.41
N GLY A 29 5.99 6.61 1.44
CA GLY A 29 6.28 7.64 2.44
C GLY A 29 7.02 8.83 1.86
N ILE A 30 8.02 8.56 1.02
CA ILE A 30 8.81 9.59 0.33
C ILE A 30 7.91 10.46 -0.53
N HIS A 31 7.02 9.84 -1.30
CA HIS A 31 6.10 10.55 -2.18
C HIS A 31 5.12 11.45 -1.39
N LEU A 32 4.51 10.94 -0.31
CA LEU A 32 3.58 11.73 0.48
C LEU A 32 4.26 12.85 1.27
N ARG A 33 5.47 12.63 1.78
CA ARG A 33 6.24 13.67 2.47
C ARG A 33 6.55 14.86 1.57
N LYS A 34 6.95 14.62 0.31
CA LYS A 34 7.12 15.70 -0.69
C LYS A 34 5.84 16.51 -0.91
N LYS A 35 4.66 15.86 -0.89
CA LYS A 35 3.37 16.56 -0.97
C LYS A 35 3.07 17.38 0.29
N ILE A 36 3.40 16.86 1.47
CA ILE A 36 3.25 17.56 2.75
C ILE A 36 4.18 18.79 2.79
N GLU A 37 5.46 18.64 2.45
CA GLU A 37 6.44 19.73 2.38
C GLU A 37 5.98 20.86 1.44
N LYS A 38 5.48 20.49 0.26
CA LYS A 38 4.90 21.45 -0.68
C LYS A 38 3.68 22.18 -0.09
N SER A 39 2.83 21.47 0.64
CA SER A 39 1.67 22.06 1.33
C SER A 39 2.10 23.00 2.46
N ARG A 40 3.16 22.65 3.22
CA ARG A 40 3.78 23.53 4.23
C ARG A 40 4.34 24.80 3.58
N ALA A 41 5.03 24.67 2.45
CA ALA A 41 5.59 25.80 1.71
C ALA A 41 4.49 26.75 1.20
N TYR A 42 3.40 26.20 0.64
CA TYR A 42 2.25 27.00 0.24
C TYR A 42 1.61 27.74 1.42
N PHE A 43 1.41 27.06 2.55
CA PHE A 43 0.87 27.73 3.73
C PHE A 43 1.73 28.89 4.20
N LYS A 44 3.06 28.69 4.25
CA LYS A 44 4.03 29.72 4.62
C LYS A 44 4.05 30.91 3.64
N SER A 45 3.63 30.71 2.39
CA SER A 45 3.56 31.76 1.38
C SER A 45 2.39 32.74 1.57
N PHE A 46 1.38 32.38 2.37
CA PHE A 46 0.26 33.27 2.67
C PHE A 46 0.64 34.38 3.65
N SER A 47 -0.09 35.51 3.60
CA SER A 47 0.03 36.56 4.61
C SER A 47 -0.40 36.08 6.00
N THR A 48 0.09 36.72 7.06
CA THR A 48 -0.26 36.38 8.45
C THR A 48 -1.78 36.36 8.67
N LYS A 49 -2.50 37.35 8.13
CA LYS A 49 -3.97 37.41 8.20
C LYS A 49 -4.66 36.16 7.67
N HIS A 50 -4.17 35.58 6.57
CA HIS A 50 -4.73 34.35 6.01
C HIS A 50 -4.29 33.10 6.76
N GLN A 51 -3.08 33.08 7.30
CA GLN A 51 -2.63 31.98 8.16
C GLN A 51 -3.46 31.91 9.45
N ASP A 52 -3.83 33.07 10.02
CA ASP A 52 -4.62 33.17 11.26
C ASP A 52 -6.07 32.69 11.09
N LEU A 53 -6.59 32.60 9.85
CA LEU A 53 -7.92 32.01 9.58
C LEU A 53 -7.91 30.48 9.73
N VAL A 54 -6.73 29.85 9.70
CA VAL A 54 -6.56 28.39 9.73
C VAL A 54 -5.37 28.01 10.62
N PRO A 55 -5.41 28.36 11.92
CA PRO A 55 -4.27 28.20 12.82
C PRO A 55 -3.85 26.73 13.02
N GLU A 56 -4.81 25.81 12.93
CA GLU A 56 -4.59 24.37 13.09
C GLU A 56 -3.90 23.71 11.89
N PHE A 57 -3.77 24.41 10.75
CA PHE A 57 -3.30 23.78 9.50
C PHE A 57 -1.90 23.18 9.67
N LYS A 58 -1.01 23.87 10.38
CA LYS A 58 0.36 23.38 10.69
C LYS A 58 0.30 22.08 11.49
N THR A 59 -0.46 22.06 12.58
CA THR A 59 -0.63 20.89 13.44
C THR A 59 -1.27 19.72 12.70
N LYS A 60 -2.27 19.97 11.84
CA LYS A 60 -2.86 18.93 10.99
C LYS A 60 -1.84 18.31 10.03
N LEU A 61 -0.95 19.11 9.44
CA LEU A 61 0.13 18.56 8.62
C LEU A 61 1.12 17.71 9.42
N ASP A 62 1.41 18.07 10.68
CA ASP A 62 2.25 17.26 11.59
C ASP A 62 1.60 15.91 11.90
N VAL A 63 0.29 15.90 12.18
CA VAL A 63 -0.48 14.66 12.39
C VAL A 63 -0.45 13.78 11.14
N ILE A 64 -0.71 14.37 9.96
CA ILE A 64 -0.67 13.63 8.68
C ILE A 64 0.71 13.04 8.44
N GLU A 65 1.79 13.78 8.70
CA GLU A 65 3.16 13.30 8.56
C GLU A 65 3.47 12.12 9.50
N SER A 66 2.99 12.19 10.75
CA SER A 66 3.09 11.08 11.70
C SER A 66 2.37 9.82 11.19
N CYS A 67 1.14 9.97 10.67
CA CYS A 67 0.39 8.86 10.07
C CYS A 67 1.11 8.27 8.85
N VAL A 68 1.69 9.13 7.98
CA VAL A 68 2.48 8.68 6.83
C VAL A 68 3.68 7.85 7.28
N ASN A 69 4.40 8.29 8.31
CA ASN A 69 5.53 7.56 8.85
C ASN A 69 5.11 6.20 9.43
N HIS A 70 4.02 6.16 10.21
CA HIS A 70 3.51 4.91 10.76
C HIS A 70 3.09 3.91 9.66
N ASN A 71 2.35 4.39 8.66
CA ASN A 71 1.96 3.55 7.51
C ASN A 71 3.18 3.09 6.71
N SER A 72 4.21 3.92 6.57
CA SER A 72 5.47 3.52 5.95
C SER A 72 6.18 2.40 6.70
N CYS A 73 6.19 2.42 8.04
CA CYS A 73 6.73 1.33 8.83
C CYS A 73 5.96 0.02 8.57
N LEU A 74 4.62 0.06 8.54
CA LEU A 74 3.80 -1.11 8.19
C LEU A 74 4.15 -1.65 6.79
N LEU A 75 4.26 -0.78 5.79
CA LEU A 75 4.62 -1.18 4.43
C LEU A 75 6.04 -1.78 4.37
N ASP A 76 6.99 -1.24 5.13
CA ASP A 76 8.34 -1.81 5.24
C ASP A 76 8.30 -3.21 5.88
N THR A 77 7.47 -3.41 6.91
CA THR A 77 7.25 -4.75 7.50
C THR A 77 6.63 -5.71 6.48
N ILE A 78 5.67 -5.26 5.67
CA ILE A 78 5.12 -6.09 4.59
C ILE A 78 6.22 -6.48 3.60
N ILE A 79 7.06 -5.53 3.16
CA ILE A 79 8.16 -5.79 2.22
C ILE A 79 9.17 -6.80 2.80
N GLN A 80 9.51 -6.68 4.07
CA GLN A 80 10.48 -7.57 4.74
C GLN A 80 9.98 -9.01 4.87
N ASN A 81 8.66 -9.19 5.01
CA ASN A 81 8.05 -10.51 5.15
C ASN A 81 7.51 -11.06 3.83
N SER A 82 7.33 -10.21 2.82
CA SER A 82 7.07 -10.65 1.46
C SER A 82 8.37 -11.20 0.89
N ALA A 83 8.48 -12.53 0.92
CA ALA A 83 9.36 -13.34 0.10
C ALA A 83 10.76 -13.74 0.62
N PRO A 84 10.83 -14.76 1.48
CA PRO A 84 11.97 -15.66 1.48
C PRO A 84 12.04 -16.48 0.17
N ASP A 85 10.89 -16.94 -0.35
CA ASP A 85 10.84 -18.01 -1.38
C ASP A 85 10.19 -17.61 -2.72
N ILE A 86 9.65 -16.39 -2.87
CA ILE A 86 9.03 -15.98 -4.14
C ILE A 86 10.11 -15.82 -5.22
N PHE A 87 9.88 -16.36 -6.42
CA PHE A 87 10.88 -16.41 -7.52
C PHE A 87 12.24 -16.96 -7.05
N GLY A 88 12.24 -17.99 -6.18
CA GLY A 88 13.46 -18.66 -5.72
C GLY A 88 14.37 -17.80 -4.83
N GLY A 89 13.87 -16.69 -4.27
CA GLY A 89 14.66 -15.79 -3.41
C GLY A 89 15.62 -14.87 -4.18
N GLU A 90 15.58 -14.87 -5.51
CA GLU A 90 16.53 -14.13 -6.37
C GLU A 90 16.35 -12.61 -6.33
N HIS A 91 15.25 -12.11 -5.77
CA HIS A 91 14.90 -10.70 -5.68
C HIS A 91 15.48 -9.97 -4.45
N GLY A 92 16.25 -10.65 -3.59
CA GLY A 92 16.87 -10.04 -2.42
C GLY A 92 17.84 -8.89 -2.78
N SER A 93 18.56 -9.02 -3.90
CA SER A 93 19.42 -7.96 -4.46
C SER A 93 18.61 -6.73 -4.90
N ASP A 94 17.46 -6.94 -5.53
CA ASP A 94 16.55 -5.87 -5.95
C ASP A 94 15.97 -5.13 -4.75
N LEU A 95 15.59 -5.85 -3.68
CA LEU A 95 15.13 -5.24 -2.43
C LEU A 95 16.19 -4.35 -1.80
N GLN A 96 17.45 -4.80 -1.78
CA GLN A 96 18.57 -4.01 -1.29
C GLN A 96 18.76 -2.74 -2.14
N ALA A 97 18.74 -2.87 -3.46
CA ALA A 97 18.85 -1.73 -4.38
C ALA A 97 17.70 -0.72 -4.21
N LEU A 98 16.47 -1.20 -3.97
CA LEU A 98 15.32 -0.35 -3.66
C LEU A 98 15.51 0.43 -2.35
N SER A 99 16.06 -0.23 -1.31
CA SER A 99 16.36 0.40 -0.03
C SER A 99 17.42 1.51 -0.16
N GLU A 100 18.47 1.26 -0.94
CA GLU A 100 19.51 2.24 -1.26
C GLU A 100 18.93 3.43 -2.03
N ALA A 101 18.13 3.18 -3.07
CA ALA A 101 17.49 4.22 -3.86
C ALA A 101 16.50 5.07 -3.04
N ALA A 102 15.78 4.45 -2.10
CA ALA A 102 14.88 5.14 -1.17
C ALA A 102 15.66 6.05 -0.21
N SER A 103 16.81 5.57 0.30
CA SER A 103 17.70 6.33 1.16
C SER A 103 18.24 7.57 0.45
N ILE A 104 18.71 7.43 -0.80
CA ILE A 104 19.16 8.57 -1.63
C ILE A 104 18.02 9.59 -1.84
N SER A 105 16.81 9.10 -2.11
CA SER A 105 15.64 9.95 -2.38
C SER A 105 15.15 10.74 -1.17
N ASN A 106 15.46 10.30 0.05
CA ASN A 106 15.19 11.07 1.28
C ASN A 106 16.15 12.25 1.48
N HIS A 107 17.36 12.22 0.89
CA HIS A 107 18.37 13.27 1.05
C HIS A 107 18.39 14.32 -0.06
N GLN A 108 17.71 14.08 -1.20
CA GLN A 108 17.62 15.06 -2.28
C GLN A 108 16.48 16.05 -2.06
N SER A 109 16.82 17.18 -1.42
CA SER A 109 15.98 18.37 -1.29
C SER A 109 16.26 19.44 -2.35
N HIS A 110 16.86 19.09 -3.50
CA HIS A 110 17.22 20.08 -4.53
C HIS A 110 16.25 20.09 -5.72
N GLU A 111 15.65 21.26 -5.93
CA GLU A 111 14.92 21.66 -7.13
C GLU A 111 15.77 21.39 -8.39
N THR A 112 15.51 20.27 -9.07
CA THR A 112 15.85 20.16 -10.48
C THR A 112 14.65 20.58 -11.30
N LYS A 113 14.71 21.80 -11.83
CA LYS A 113 13.82 22.26 -12.91
C LYS A 113 14.00 21.30 -14.09
N SER A 114 13.15 20.29 -14.21
CA SER A 114 13.12 19.41 -15.38
C SER A 114 11.78 19.53 -16.10
N THR A 115 11.92 19.72 -17.40
CA THR A 115 10.95 20.12 -18.39
C THR A 115 9.77 19.14 -18.52
N ARG A 116 8.55 19.71 -18.53
CA ARG A 116 7.27 19.18 -19.07
C ARG A 116 7.16 17.66 -19.28
N MET A 117 6.54 16.95 -18.34
CA MET A 117 5.59 15.83 -18.57
C MET A 117 4.58 15.80 -17.40
N PRO A 118 3.24 15.66 -17.62
CA PRO A 118 2.27 15.94 -16.55
C PRO A 118 1.95 14.79 -15.58
N HIS A 119 2.58 13.61 -15.64
CA HIS A 119 2.03 12.45 -14.91
C HIS A 119 2.99 11.49 -14.20
N ALA A 120 4.31 11.69 -14.26
CA ALA A 120 5.26 10.81 -13.59
C ALA A 120 6.31 11.62 -12.81
N THR A 121 6.35 11.46 -11.49
CA THR A 121 7.45 11.99 -10.68
C THR A 121 8.52 10.90 -10.66
N ARG A 122 9.71 11.16 -11.21
CA ARG A 122 10.83 10.22 -11.09
C ARG A 122 11.30 10.18 -9.63
N LEU A 123 10.88 9.16 -8.90
CA LEU A 123 11.38 8.80 -7.57
C LEU A 123 12.06 7.44 -7.75
N GLY A 124 13.26 7.20 -7.23
CA GLY A 124 13.92 5.89 -7.38
C GLY A 124 14.24 5.47 -8.83
N PRO A 125 14.48 4.15 -9.06
CA PRO A 125 14.91 3.64 -10.37
C PRO A 125 13.81 3.63 -11.44
N PHE A 126 12.54 3.85 -11.05
CA PHE A 126 11.39 3.77 -11.96
C PHE A 126 10.54 5.06 -11.91
N PRO A 127 9.88 5.45 -13.01
CA PRO A 127 8.88 6.51 -12.94
C PRO A 127 7.67 6.01 -12.14
N PHE A 128 7.50 6.52 -10.91
CA PHE A 128 6.28 6.24 -10.16
C PHE A 128 5.14 7.10 -10.69
N THR A 129 4.04 6.43 -11.02
CA THR A 129 2.83 7.10 -11.46
C THR A 129 1.96 7.44 -10.26
N THR A 130 1.09 8.45 -10.40
CA THR A 130 0.09 8.73 -9.38
C THR A 130 -0.82 7.51 -9.12
N THR A 131 -1.09 6.73 -10.16
CA THR A 131 -1.83 5.47 -10.12
C THR A 131 -1.19 4.43 -9.19
N ASP A 132 0.14 4.29 -9.19
CA ASP A 132 0.82 3.33 -8.29
C ASP A 132 0.60 3.70 -6.82
N MET A 133 0.69 5.00 -6.48
CA MET A 133 0.45 5.49 -5.13
C MET A 133 -1.02 5.39 -4.72
N ASP A 134 -1.94 5.48 -5.67
CA ASP A 134 -3.37 5.26 -5.42
C ASP A 134 -3.65 3.79 -5.14
N LYS A 135 -2.96 2.85 -5.82
CA LYS A 135 -3.02 1.43 -5.49
C LYS A 135 -2.53 1.16 -4.06
N VAL A 136 -1.39 1.72 -3.66
CA VAL A 136 -0.89 1.56 -2.27
C VAL A 136 -1.92 2.08 -1.25
N ARG A 137 -2.54 3.24 -1.52
CA ARG A 137 -3.58 3.79 -0.64
C ARG A 137 -4.82 2.89 -0.58
N SER A 138 -5.23 2.32 -1.71
CA SER A 138 -6.33 1.35 -1.75
C SER A 138 -5.98 0.08 -0.97
N THR A 139 -4.75 -0.42 -1.06
CA THR A 139 -4.29 -1.55 -0.24
C THR A 139 -4.38 -1.24 1.26
N LEU A 140 -3.93 -0.06 1.70
CA LEU A 140 -4.07 0.35 3.11
C LEU A 140 -5.54 0.41 3.56
N LYS A 141 -6.45 0.86 2.69
CA LYS A 141 -7.89 0.85 2.97
C LYS A 141 -8.46 -0.56 3.01
N GLN A 142 -7.95 -1.48 2.18
CA GLN A 142 -8.37 -2.87 2.18
C GLN A 142 -8.06 -3.54 3.53
N PHE A 143 -6.92 -3.22 4.16
CA PHE A 143 -6.64 -3.68 5.52
C PHE A 143 -7.70 -3.21 6.54
N ALA A 144 -8.13 -1.95 6.46
CA ALA A 144 -9.18 -1.45 7.34
C ALA A 144 -10.52 -2.18 7.09
N ARG A 145 -10.89 -2.40 5.83
CA ARG A 145 -12.12 -3.12 5.46
C ARG A 145 -12.09 -4.58 5.95
N ASP A 146 -11.03 -5.31 5.63
CA ASP A 146 -11.01 -6.77 5.83
C ASP A 146 -10.53 -7.19 7.22
N TRP A 147 -9.66 -6.41 7.86
CA TRP A 147 -8.90 -6.82 9.05
C TRP A 147 -8.98 -5.83 10.21
N SER A 148 -9.96 -4.92 10.21
CA SER A 148 -10.17 -4.03 11.35
C SER A 148 -11.63 -4.03 11.81
N GLU A 149 -11.83 -3.62 13.05
CA GLU A 149 -13.15 -3.43 13.65
C GLU A 149 -14.00 -2.43 12.86
N VAL A 150 -13.38 -1.34 12.38
CA VAL A 150 -14.07 -0.31 11.58
C VAL A 150 -14.67 -0.89 10.29
N GLY A 151 -14.10 -1.98 9.77
CA GLY A 151 -14.61 -2.68 8.59
C GLY A 151 -15.72 -3.69 8.86
N ALA A 152 -16.06 -3.98 10.13
CA ALA A 152 -16.97 -5.08 10.50
C ALA A 152 -18.36 -4.93 9.86
N GLU A 153 -18.94 -3.73 9.89
CA GLU A 153 -20.23 -3.45 9.26
C GLU A 153 -20.20 -3.69 7.74
N GLU A 154 -19.13 -3.25 7.07
CA GLU A 154 -18.97 -3.44 5.62
C GLU A 154 -18.80 -4.93 5.27
N ARG A 155 -18.05 -5.69 6.09
CA ARG A 155 -17.93 -7.15 5.95
C ARG A 155 -19.26 -7.85 6.19
N ALA A 156 -20.05 -7.43 7.18
CA ALA A 156 -21.38 -7.99 7.42
C ALA A 156 -22.30 -7.76 6.21
N ILE A 157 -22.28 -6.58 5.61
CA ILE A 157 -23.10 -6.29 4.43
C ILE A 157 -22.62 -7.09 3.20
N CYS A 158 -21.31 -7.22 3.01
CA CYS A 158 -20.74 -7.78 1.79
C CYS A 158 -20.52 -9.29 1.83
N TYR A 159 -20.01 -9.83 2.93
CA TYR A 159 -19.61 -11.23 3.07
C TYR A 159 -20.72 -12.10 3.64
N LYS A 160 -21.52 -11.60 4.59
CA LYS A 160 -22.59 -12.39 5.22
C LYS A 160 -23.58 -13.00 4.22
N PRO A 161 -24.10 -12.29 3.20
CA PRO A 161 -25.03 -12.89 2.26
C PRO A 161 -24.40 -14.03 1.44
N VAL A 162 -23.14 -13.88 1.03
CA VAL A 162 -22.42 -14.92 0.28
C VAL A 162 -22.18 -16.15 1.17
N ILE A 163 -21.77 -15.92 2.42
CA ILE A 163 -21.48 -16.99 3.36
C ILE A 163 -22.77 -17.74 3.73
N ASP A 164 -23.88 -17.02 3.96
CA ASP A 164 -25.18 -17.63 4.28
C ASP A 164 -25.65 -18.57 3.17
N GLU A 165 -25.48 -18.18 1.90
CA GLU A 165 -25.82 -19.04 0.77
C GLU A 165 -24.91 -20.27 0.67
N VAL A 166 -23.61 -20.11 0.91
CA VAL A 166 -22.69 -21.26 0.96
C VAL A 166 -23.12 -22.23 2.08
N VAL A 167 -23.47 -21.71 3.25
CA VAL A 167 -23.92 -22.53 4.39
C VAL A 167 -25.22 -23.26 4.06
N GLU A 168 -26.18 -22.57 3.46
CA GLU A 168 -27.47 -23.15 3.07
C GLU A 168 -27.32 -24.28 2.04
N ILE A 169 -26.44 -24.11 1.04
CA ILE A 169 -26.14 -25.13 0.02
C ILE A 169 -25.51 -26.37 0.65
N PHE A 170 -24.59 -26.19 1.61
CA PHE A 170 -23.79 -27.29 2.16
C PHE A 170 -24.30 -27.86 3.49
N LYS A 171 -25.41 -27.36 4.05
CA LYS A 171 -25.97 -27.84 5.34
C LYS A 171 -26.26 -29.33 5.41
N HIS A 172 -26.51 -29.98 4.27
CA HIS A 172 -26.78 -31.42 4.20
C HIS A 172 -25.51 -32.28 4.23
N VAL A 173 -24.33 -31.67 4.05
CA VAL A 173 -23.04 -32.36 4.11
C VAL A 173 -22.53 -32.34 5.55
N ARG A 174 -22.82 -33.40 6.31
CA ARG A 174 -22.52 -33.51 7.76
C ARG A 174 -21.12 -33.04 8.19
N TYR A 175 -20.09 -33.32 7.39
CA TYR A 175 -18.71 -32.91 7.70
C TYR A 175 -18.48 -31.40 7.51
N VAL A 176 -19.09 -30.82 6.48
CA VAL A 176 -18.95 -29.40 6.14
C VAL A 176 -19.77 -28.53 7.10
N SER A 177 -20.91 -29.02 7.58
CA SER A 177 -21.75 -28.28 8.53
C SER A 177 -21.03 -27.97 9.85
N ASN A 178 -20.22 -28.90 10.38
CA ASN A 178 -19.46 -28.67 11.61
C ASN A 178 -18.30 -27.70 11.38
N LEU A 179 -17.59 -27.85 10.25
CA LEU A 179 -16.49 -26.96 9.88
C LEU A 179 -16.98 -25.52 9.67
N LEU A 180 -18.12 -25.34 8.98
CA LEU A 180 -18.70 -24.01 8.75
C LEU A 180 -19.16 -23.35 10.04
N ALA A 181 -19.68 -24.09 11.01
CA ALA A 181 -20.06 -23.54 12.31
C ALA A 181 -18.83 -22.98 13.06
N GLU A 182 -17.74 -23.76 13.15
CA GLU A 182 -16.49 -23.30 13.78
C GLU A 182 -15.86 -22.10 13.05
N LEU A 183 -15.93 -22.09 11.71
CA LEU A 183 -15.35 -21.03 10.88
C LEU A 183 -16.16 -19.73 10.96
N LEU A 184 -17.50 -19.83 11.05
CA LEU A 184 -18.39 -18.69 11.25
C LEU A 184 -18.22 -18.05 12.62
N ASP A 185 -18.12 -18.85 13.67
CA ASP A 185 -17.85 -18.36 15.01
C ASP A 185 -16.50 -17.64 15.05
N SER A 186 -15.46 -18.21 14.41
CA SER A 186 -14.13 -17.57 14.33
C SER A 186 -14.09 -16.29 13.48
N LEU A 187 -14.90 -16.19 12.41
CA LEU A 187 -14.91 -15.04 11.50
C LEU A 187 -15.72 -13.84 12.02
N PHE A 188 -16.71 -14.07 12.89
CA PHE A 188 -17.67 -13.06 13.32
C PHE A 188 -17.79 -12.90 14.83
N HIS A 189 -17.09 -13.70 15.64
CA HIS A 189 -16.91 -13.43 17.07
C HIS A 189 -15.44 -13.15 17.33
N ASP A 190 -15.13 -11.89 17.62
CA ASP A 190 -13.79 -11.47 17.96
C ASP A 190 -13.31 -12.15 19.25
N ASN A 191 -12.11 -12.73 19.17
CA ASN A 191 -11.26 -12.95 20.33
C ASN A 191 -10.87 -11.58 20.88
N ASN A 192 -11.56 -11.18 21.96
CA ASN A 192 -11.24 -10.04 22.81
C ASN A 192 -9.86 -10.19 23.47
#